data_AF-A0A967GV78-F1
#
_entry.id   AF-A0A967GV78-F1
#
_cell.length_a   1.000
_cell.length_b   1.000
_cell.length_c   1.000
_cell.angle_alpha   90.00
_cell.angle_beta   90.00
_cell.angle_gamma   90.00
#
_symmetry.space_group_name_H-M   'P 1'
#
loop_
_entity.id
_entity.type
_entity.pdbx_description
1 polymer ?
#
loop_
_entity_poly.entity_id
_entity_poly.type
_entity_poly.pdbx_seq_one_letter_code
_entity_poly.pdbx_strand_id
1 'polypeptide(L)' 'EVVHKMETGLKNFLLPGALFQSLGFSYYGPVDGHNLPELMWALEKLKACKGPTLLHVVTVKGK' A
#
# COMPACT_ATOMS: atom_id res chain seq x y z
N GLU A 1 -19.98 20.10 -12.47
CA GLU A 1 -18.56 19.69 -12.60
C GLU A 1 -17.77 19.66 -11.27
N VAL A 2 -17.82 20.71 -10.44
CA VAL A 2 -16.99 20.80 -9.21
C VAL A 2 -17.26 19.67 -8.20
N VAL A 3 -18.54 19.29 -7.99
CA VAL A 3 -18.92 18.19 -7.07
C VAL A 3 -18.30 16.86 -7.51
N HIS A 4 -18.31 16.55 -8.80
CA HIS A 4 -17.76 15.30 -9.33
C HIS A 4 -16.22 15.25 -9.26
N LYS A 5 -15.54 16.40 -9.43
CA LYS A 5 -14.10 16.52 -9.21
C LYS A 5 -13.72 16.35 -7.73
N MET A 6 -14.52 16.87 -6.80
CA MET A 6 -14.31 16.66 -5.36
C MET A 6 -14.53 15.19 -4.97
N GLU A 7 -15.60 14.54 -5.46
CA GLU A 7 -15.84 13.12 -5.22
C GLU A 7 -14.70 12.24 -5.76
N THR A 8 -14.17 12.57 -6.94
CA THR A 8 -13.06 11.82 -7.55
C THR A 8 -11.74 12.06 -6.81
N GLY A 9 -11.45 13.29 -6.40
CA GLY A 9 -10.30 13.62 -5.57
C GLY A 9 -10.35 12.97 -4.18
N LEU A 10 -11.54 12.91 -3.57
CA LEU A 10 -11.76 12.23 -2.29
C LEU A 10 -11.63 10.71 -2.45
N LYS A 11 -12.19 10.12 -3.52
CA LYS A 11 -12.02 8.68 -3.82
C LYS A 11 -10.56 8.32 -4.03
N ASN A 12 -9.80 9.14 -4.75
CA ASN A 12 -8.37 8.92 -4.95
C ASN A 12 -7.56 9.11 -3.66
N PHE A 13 -7.94 10.05 -2.79
CA PHE A 13 -7.35 10.22 -1.46
C PHE A 13 -7.67 9.04 -0.52
N LEU A 14 -8.88 8.46 -0.64
CA LEU A 14 -9.31 7.30 0.13
C LEU A 14 -8.73 5.98 -0.37
N LEU A 15 -8.10 5.95 -1.56
CA LEU A 15 -7.31 4.79 -1.96
C LEU A 15 -6.13 4.67 -0.99
N PRO A 16 -5.99 3.53 -0.28
CA PRO A 16 -5.01 3.38 0.81
C PRO A 16 -3.60 3.83 0.39
N GLY A 17 -3.17 3.47 -0.82
CA GLY A 17 -1.85 3.85 -1.34
C GLY A 17 -1.60 5.36 -1.44
N ALA A 18 -2.57 6.13 -1.91
CA ALA A 18 -2.41 7.58 -2.12
C ALA A 18 -2.36 8.36 -0.81
N LEU A 19 -3.12 7.92 0.21
CA LEU A 19 -3.07 8.49 1.54
C LEU A 19 -1.67 8.33 2.15
N PHE A 20 -1.12 7.11 2.14
CA PHE A 20 0.18 6.84 2.74
C PHE A 20 1.32 7.52 1.97
N GLN A 21 1.22 7.61 0.65
CA GLN A 21 2.18 8.38 -0.16
C GLN A 21 2.15 9.88 0.19
N SER A 22 0.96 10.45 0.41
CA SER A 22 0.82 11.85 0.82
C SER A 22 1.40 12.12 2.22
N LEU A 23 1.45 11.10 3.09
CA LEU A 23 2.11 11.14 4.40
C LEU A 23 3.63 10.92 4.34
N GLY A 24 4.20 10.73 3.15
CA GLY A 24 5.63 10.53 2.94
C GLY A 24 6.10 9.07 3.03
N PHE A 25 5.18 8.10 3.02
CA PHE A 25 5.53 6.68 2.95
C PHE A 25 5.67 6.21 1.50
N SER A 26 6.71 5.43 1.24
CA SER A 26 6.74 4.62 0.01
C SER A 26 5.80 3.43 0.18
N TYR A 27 4.80 3.30 -0.69
CA TYR A 27 3.76 2.27 -0.59
C TYR A 27 4.01 1.12 -1.59
N TYR A 28 4.00 -0.13 -1.11
CA TYR A 28 4.26 -1.35 -1.89
C TYR A 28 3.18 -2.41 -1.65
N GLY A 29 2.85 -3.21 -2.67
CA GLY A 29 1.80 -4.24 -2.62
C GLY A 29 0.56 -3.86 -3.44
N PRO A 30 -0.57 -4.60 -3.32
CA PRO A 30 -0.85 -5.65 -2.33
C PRO A 30 -0.12 -6.98 -2.60
N VAL A 31 0.31 -7.66 -1.54
CA VAL A 31 0.98 -8.98 -1.60
C VAL A 31 0.17 -10.04 -0.86
N ASP A 32 0.19 -11.30 -1.31
CA ASP A 32 -0.46 -12.41 -0.59
C ASP A 32 0.33 -12.75 0.69
N GLY A 33 -0.30 -12.55 1.84
CA GLY A 33 0.27 -12.86 3.15
C GLY A 33 0.40 -14.34 3.48
N HIS A 34 -0.18 -15.21 2.64
CA HIS A 34 -0.06 -16.65 2.76
C HIS A 34 0.99 -17.24 1.81
N ASN A 35 1.67 -16.40 1.01
CA ASN A 35 2.75 -16.80 0.12
C ASN A 35 4.11 -16.42 0.72
N LEU A 36 4.69 -17.33 1.52
CA LEU A 36 5.95 -17.07 2.22
C LEU A 36 7.12 -16.71 1.30
N PRO A 37 7.38 -17.40 0.17
CA PRO A 37 8.42 -16.99 -0.78
C PRO A 37 8.26 -15.56 -1.29
N GLU A 38 7.03 -15.14 -1.61
CA GLU A 38 6.73 -13.80 -2.11
C GLU A 38 6.92 -12.74 -1.02
N LEU A 39 6.48 -13.03 0.20
CA LEU A 39 6.71 -12.17 1.36
C LEU A 39 8.20 -11.98 1.64
N MET A 40 8.98 -13.07 1.62
CA MET A 40 10.43 -13.01 1.83
C MET A 40 11.11 -12.15 0.76
N TRP A 41 10.74 -12.34 -0.50
CA TRP A 41 11.27 -11.53 -1.60
C TRP A 41 10.89 -10.05 -1.46
N ALA A 42 9.64 -9.75 -1.14
CA ALA A 42 9.16 -8.39 -0.93
C ALA A 42 9.90 -7.71 0.23
N LEU A 43 9.97 -8.36 1.39
CA LEU A 43 10.65 -7.82 2.57
C LEU A 43 12.15 -7.59 2.31
N GLU A 44 12.82 -8.50 1.59
CA GLU A 44 14.24 -8.34 1.27
C GLU A 44 14.47 -7.14 0.34
N LYS A 45 13.57 -6.89 -0.62
CA LYS A 45 13.62 -5.68 -1.45
C LYS A 45 13.42 -4.41 -0.64
N LEU A 46 12.48 -4.41 0.29
CA LEU A 46 12.14 -3.22 1.09
C LEU A 46 13.23 -2.84 2.09
N LYS A 47 14.06 -3.78 2.56
CA LYS A 47 15.21 -3.46 3.41
C LYS A 47 16.18 -2.46 2.78
N ALA A 48 16.30 -2.47 1.46
CA ALA A 48 17.18 -1.56 0.73
C ALA A 48 16.53 -0.17 0.51
N CYS A 49 15.23 -0.02 0.75
CA CYS A 49 14.51 1.23 0.61
C CYS A 49 14.87 2.17 1.77
N LYS A 50 15.23 3.41 1.45
CA LYS A 50 15.49 4.45 2.44
C LYS A 50 14.20 5.20 2.76
N GLY A 51 14.01 5.53 4.03
CA GLY A 51 12.86 6.30 4.50
C GLY A 51 11.62 5.45 4.85
N PRO A 52 10.52 6.11 5.26
CA PRO A 52 9.31 5.42 5.69
C PRO A 52 8.72 4.59 4.55
N THR A 53 8.49 3.31 4.81
CA THR A 53 8.03 2.34 3.81
C THR A 53 6.87 1.54 4.37
N LEU A 54 5.83 1.33 3.57
CA LEU A 54 4.62 0.59 3.92
C LEU A 54 4.39 -0.54 2.92
N LEU A 55 4.30 -1.77 3.42
CA LEU A 55 3.94 -2.96 2.65
C LEU A 55 2.49 -3.34 2.95
N HIS A 56 1.63 -3.35 1.93
CA HIS A 56 0.26 -3.83 2.04
C HIS A 56 0.23 -5.34 1.82
N VAL A 57 -0.01 -6.09 2.89
CA VAL A 57 -0.17 -7.55 2.86
C VAL A 57 -1.64 -7.92 3.07
N VAL A 58 -2.17 -8.75 2.18
CA VAL A 58 -3.54 -9.26 2.25
C VAL A 58 -3.52 -10.62 2.93
N THR A 59 -4.28 -10.78 4.00
CA THR A 59 -4.40 -12.04 4.74
C THR A 59 -5.86 -12.48 4.85
N VAL A 60 -6.05 -13.70 5.33
CA VAL A 60 -7.36 -14.29 5.61
C VAL A 60 -7.35 -14.68 7.07
N LYS A 61 -8.27 -14.12 7.87
CA LYS A 61 -8.37 -14.41 9.30
C LYS A 61 -8.75 -15.88 9.49
N GLY A 62 -7.96 -16.60 10.29
CA GLY A 62 -8.22 -18.02 10.63
C GLY A 62 -7.72 -19.02 9.59
N LYS A 63 -6.88 -18.59 8.65
CA LYS A 63 -6.06 -19.47 7.81
C LYS A 63 -4.67 -19.64 8.40
#